data_AF-A0A3L7NY66-F1
#
_entry.id   AF-A0A3L7NY66-F1
#
_cell.length_a   1.000
_cell.length_b   1.000
_cell.length_c   1.000
_cell.angle_alpha   90.00
_cell.angle_beta   90.00
_cell.angle_gamma   90.00
#
_symmetry.space_group_name_H-M   'P 1'
#
loop_
_entity.id
_entity.type
_entity.pdbx_description
1 polymer ?
#
loop_
_entity_poly.entity_id
_entity_poly.type
_entity_poly.pdbx_seq_one_letter_code
_entity_poly.pdbx_strand_id
1 'polypeptide(L)'
;MMTEDEAQDAWMSAGGNDRDEMAWGMFSYLDIPPAFCGSGTGGFTWFSTRDELLDFLQTVVPASIRMDDEDKEKALEAFKAKLAAAPEDLEGFRSVVNDELGGHIQVDWMGTLEDLRTGDHPYAIYLRARFHTDHDEDFDKPFDRKGPVRILRKYGTAIESDEKEDFDEFISVWGA
;
A
#
# COMPACT_ATOMS: atom_id res chain seq x y z
N MET A 1 24.55 -5.08 -0.86
CA MET A 1 23.38 -4.24 -1.17
C MET A 1 22.71 -4.87 -2.37
N MET A 2 21.38 -5.03 -2.35
CA MET A 2 20.62 -5.54 -3.49
C MET A 2 20.70 -4.53 -4.64
N THR A 3 20.91 -4.99 -5.86
CA THR A 3 20.93 -4.15 -7.08
C THR A 3 19.51 -3.82 -7.54
N GLU A 4 19.37 -2.83 -8.42
CA GLU A 4 18.05 -2.48 -8.98
C GLU A 4 17.43 -3.64 -9.78
N ASP A 5 18.25 -4.38 -10.53
CA ASP A 5 17.79 -5.56 -11.29
C ASP A 5 17.31 -6.68 -10.36
N GLU A 6 18.05 -6.96 -9.27
CA GLU A 6 17.63 -7.93 -8.26
C GLU A 6 16.33 -7.51 -7.56
N ALA A 7 16.16 -6.20 -7.29
CA ALA A 7 14.94 -5.68 -6.70
C ALA A 7 13.76 -5.79 -7.67
N GLN A 8 13.97 -5.51 -8.96
CA GLN A 8 12.96 -5.68 -9.99
C GLN A 8 12.55 -7.14 -10.15
N ASP A 9 13.50 -8.08 -10.16
CA ASP A 9 13.21 -9.51 -10.21
C ASP A 9 12.43 -9.97 -8.98
N ALA A 10 12.76 -9.46 -7.79
CA ALA A 10 12.03 -9.73 -6.56
C ALA A 10 10.58 -9.22 -6.62
N TRP A 11 10.35 -8.01 -7.15
CA TRP A 11 9.00 -7.48 -7.40
C TRP A 11 8.19 -8.39 -8.33
N MET A 12 8.80 -8.83 -9.43
CA MET A 12 8.14 -9.70 -10.41
C MET A 12 7.82 -11.08 -9.81
N SER A 13 8.72 -11.64 -9.00
CA SER A 13 8.50 -12.91 -8.32
C SER A 13 7.38 -12.81 -7.28
N ALA A 14 7.38 -11.75 -6.46
CA ALA A 14 6.38 -11.57 -5.41
C ALA A 14 4.96 -11.37 -5.97
N GLY A 15 4.84 -10.78 -7.17
CA GLY A 15 3.56 -10.70 -7.88
C GLY A 15 2.99 -12.04 -8.35
N GLY A 16 3.84 -13.08 -8.45
CA GLY A 16 3.47 -14.42 -8.93
C GLY A 16 3.17 -15.44 -7.84
N ASN A 17 3.30 -15.08 -6.56
CA ASN A 17 3.11 -16.00 -5.44
C ASN A 17 1.66 -16.51 -5.33
N ASP A 18 1.51 -17.75 -4.87
CA ASP A 18 0.21 -18.37 -4.63
C ASP A 18 -0.56 -17.62 -3.54
N ARG A 19 -1.88 -17.50 -3.75
CA ARG A 19 -2.80 -16.72 -2.92
C ARG A 19 -3.64 -17.64 -2.06
N ASP A 20 -2.99 -18.45 -1.22
CA ASP A 20 -3.73 -19.22 -0.23
C ASP A 20 -4.33 -18.32 0.86
N GLU A 21 -5.24 -18.85 1.68
CA GLU A 21 -5.95 -18.04 2.68
C GLU A 21 -5.04 -17.52 3.80
N MET A 22 -3.86 -18.13 3.98
CA MET A 22 -2.87 -17.75 4.98
C MET A 22 -1.80 -16.80 4.41
N ALA A 23 -1.85 -16.52 3.10
CA ALA A 23 -0.93 -15.63 2.45
C ALA A 23 -1.08 -14.21 3.00
N TRP A 24 0.06 -13.60 3.24
CA TRP A 24 0.21 -12.21 3.65
C TRP A 24 0.36 -11.35 2.42
N GLY A 25 -0.21 -10.15 2.43
CA GLY A 25 -0.11 -9.27 1.28
C GLY A 25 -0.13 -7.81 1.65
N MET A 26 0.23 -7.01 0.65
CA MET A 26 0.08 -5.58 0.68
C MET A 26 -0.60 -5.09 -0.59
N PHE A 27 -1.35 -4.00 -0.47
CA PHE A 27 -1.80 -3.23 -1.63
C PHE A 27 -1.01 -1.93 -1.67
N SER A 28 -0.34 -1.66 -2.79
CA SER A 28 0.50 -0.47 -2.93
C SER A 28 0.36 0.19 -4.30
N TYR A 29 0.72 1.47 -4.35
CA TYR A 29 0.86 2.25 -5.58
C TYR A 29 2.30 2.70 -5.73
N LEU A 30 2.75 2.80 -6.97
CA LEU A 30 3.92 3.61 -7.28
C LEU A 30 3.49 5.07 -7.28
N ASP A 31 4.00 5.83 -6.32
CA ASP A 31 3.68 7.24 -6.12
C ASP A 31 4.57 8.14 -7.00
N ILE A 32 4.62 7.80 -8.30
CA ILE A 32 5.40 8.55 -9.28
C ILE A 32 4.51 9.69 -9.81
N PRO A 33 5.02 10.93 -9.93
CA PRO A 33 4.21 12.06 -10.35
C PRO A 33 3.40 11.77 -11.64
N PRO A 34 2.10 12.16 -11.70
CA PRO A 34 1.22 11.79 -12.81
C PRO A 34 1.73 12.13 -14.21
N ALA A 35 2.62 13.12 -14.30
CA ALA A 35 3.27 13.54 -15.54
C ALA A 35 4.12 12.44 -16.21
N PHE A 36 4.56 11.42 -15.45
CA PHE A 36 5.47 10.38 -15.93
C PHE A 36 4.79 9.02 -16.16
N CYS A 37 3.79 8.64 -15.36
CA CYS A 37 3.27 7.26 -15.38
C CYS A 37 1.75 7.14 -15.60
N GLY A 38 1.02 8.22 -15.88
CA GLY A 38 -0.44 8.18 -15.77
C GLY A 38 -0.84 7.96 -14.30
N SER A 39 -2.13 7.88 -13.98
CA SER A 39 -2.55 7.55 -12.62
C SER A 39 -1.95 6.20 -12.21
N GLY A 40 -1.03 6.18 -11.25
CA GLY A 40 -0.34 4.95 -10.82
C GLY A 40 -1.31 3.79 -10.61
N THR A 41 -1.03 2.64 -11.23
CA THR A 41 -1.83 1.44 -11.04
C THR A 41 -1.45 0.80 -9.71
N GLY A 42 -2.40 0.74 -8.79
CA GLY A 42 -2.23 0.01 -7.54
C GLY A 42 -2.23 -1.50 -7.79
N GLY A 43 -1.41 -2.24 -7.04
CA GLY A 43 -1.25 -3.68 -7.18
C GLY A 43 -1.19 -4.39 -5.84
N PHE A 44 -1.66 -5.64 -5.83
CA PHE A 44 -1.44 -6.56 -4.71
C PHE A 44 -0.12 -7.31 -4.90
N THR A 45 0.64 -7.42 -3.83
CA THR A 45 1.82 -8.28 -3.72
C THR A 45 1.61 -9.25 -2.56
N TRP A 46 1.84 -10.54 -2.79
CA TRP A 46 1.53 -11.61 -1.82
C TRP A 46 2.80 -12.37 -1.41
N PHE A 47 2.80 -12.88 -0.19
CA PHE A 47 3.91 -13.51 0.52
C PHE A 47 3.38 -14.68 1.33
N SER A 48 4.23 -15.67 1.59
CA SER A 48 3.83 -16.87 2.33
C SER A 48 3.68 -16.59 3.82
N THR A 49 4.45 -15.61 4.33
CA THR A 49 4.47 -15.26 5.75
C THR A 49 4.53 -13.75 5.95
N ARG A 50 4.15 -13.30 7.15
CA ARG A 50 4.32 -11.91 7.59
C ARG A 50 5.79 -11.47 7.50
N ASP A 51 6.72 -12.33 7.92
CA ASP A 51 8.14 -12.00 7.94
C ASP A 51 8.69 -11.79 6.52
N GLU A 52 8.24 -12.57 5.54
CA GLU A 52 8.58 -12.34 4.12
C GLU A 52 8.08 -10.99 3.61
N LEU A 53 6.85 -10.60 3.95
CA LEU A 53 6.30 -9.28 3.61
C LEU A 53 7.13 -8.15 4.23
N LEU A 54 7.51 -8.29 5.51
CA LEU A 54 8.28 -7.26 6.22
C LEU A 54 9.72 -7.18 5.71
N ASP A 55 10.35 -8.32 5.40
CA ASP A 55 11.68 -8.38 4.79
C ASP A 55 11.66 -7.73 3.40
N PHE A 56 10.63 -7.98 2.60
CA PHE A 56 10.46 -7.34 1.29
C PHE A 56 10.38 -5.81 1.40
N LEU A 57 9.61 -5.29 2.34
CA LEU A 57 9.49 -3.85 2.60
C LEU A 57 10.81 -3.23 3.10
N GLN A 58 11.63 -4.00 3.83
CA GLN A 58 12.92 -3.52 4.36
C GLN A 58 14.06 -3.56 3.34
N THR A 59 14.01 -4.50 2.40
CA THR A 59 15.14 -4.82 1.53
C THR A 59 14.87 -4.46 0.08
N VAL A 60 13.77 -4.96 -0.49
CA VAL A 60 13.45 -4.85 -1.91
C VAL A 60 12.92 -3.46 -2.25
N VAL A 61 11.96 -2.96 -1.47
CA VAL A 61 11.30 -1.69 -1.79
C VAL A 61 12.30 -0.52 -1.81
N PRO A 62 13.15 -0.30 -0.80
CA PRO A 62 14.14 0.77 -0.87
C PRO A 62 15.18 0.56 -1.98
N ALA A 63 15.56 -0.69 -2.26
CA ALA A 63 16.49 -1.02 -3.34
C ALA A 63 15.90 -0.70 -4.73
N SER A 64 14.58 -0.68 -4.87
CA SER A 64 13.89 -0.29 -6.12
C SER A 64 13.77 1.23 -6.33
N ILE A 65 14.11 2.05 -5.33
CA ILE A 65 14.08 3.51 -5.47
C ILE A 65 15.31 3.97 -6.24
N ARG A 66 15.07 4.77 -7.29
CA ARG A 66 16.12 5.39 -8.11
C ARG A 66 16.66 6.62 -7.41
N MET A 67 17.85 6.50 -6.85
CA MET A 67 18.62 7.55 -6.18
C MET A 67 20.09 7.37 -6.50
N ASP A 68 20.91 8.42 -6.30
CA ASP A 68 22.36 8.29 -6.36
C ASP A 68 22.86 7.31 -5.27
N ASP A 69 23.85 6.48 -5.59
CA ASP A 69 24.27 5.33 -4.74
C ASP A 69 24.66 5.73 -3.31
N GLU A 70 25.36 6.85 -3.14
CA GLU A 70 25.82 7.35 -1.83
C GLU A 70 24.64 7.79 -0.95
N ASP A 71 23.65 8.47 -1.54
CA ASP A 71 22.45 8.90 -0.84
C ASP A 71 21.53 7.71 -0.54
N LYS A 72 21.49 6.71 -1.43
CA LYS A 72 20.69 5.49 -1.29
C LYS A 72 21.13 4.67 -0.08
N GLU A 73 22.43 4.46 0.12
CA GLU A 73 22.93 3.70 1.27
C GLU A 73 22.57 4.38 2.59
N LYS A 74 22.77 5.70 2.68
CA LYS A 74 22.45 6.47 3.89
C LYS A 74 20.95 6.51 4.17
N ALA A 75 20.12 6.68 3.14
CA ALA A 75 18.67 6.66 3.27
C ALA A 75 18.18 5.28 3.73
N LEU A 76 18.72 4.19 3.18
CA LEU A 76 18.37 2.83 3.55
C LEU A 76 18.71 2.53 5.02
N GLU A 77 19.89 2.93 5.49
CA GLU A 77 20.26 2.71 6.90
C GLU A 77 19.40 3.55 7.86
N ALA A 78 19.07 4.79 7.50
CA ALA A 78 18.15 5.61 8.28
C ALA A 78 16.73 5.00 8.32
N PHE A 79 16.25 4.50 7.19
CA PHE A 79 14.95 3.83 7.06
C PHE A 79 14.88 2.57 7.94
N LYS A 80 15.90 1.68 7.85
CA LYS A 80 15.98 0.49 8.70
C LYS A 80 15.97 0.83 10.19
N ALA A 81 16.67 1.88 10.59
CA ALA A 81 16.68 2.33 11.99
C ALA A 81 15.30 2.79 12.46
N LYS A 82 14.53 3.48 11.61
CA LYS A 82 13.16 3.89 11.92
C LYS A 82 12.19 2.71 11.96
N LEU A 83 12.30 1.77 11.01
CA LEU A 83 11.50 0.54 11.04
C LEU A 83 11.80 -0.32 12.26
N ALA A 84 13.06 -0.44 12.67
CA ALA A 84 13.43 -1.16 13.88
C ALA A 84 12.88 -0.52 15.17
N ALA A 85 12.53 0.76 15.12
CA ALA A 85 11.91 1.50 16.21
C ALA A 85 10.37 1.61 16.07
N ALA A 86 9.80 1.09 14.98
CA ALA A 86 8.36 1.14 14.73
C ALA A 86 7.60 0.25 15.72
N PRO A 87 6.31 0.55 15.99
CA PRO A 87 5.44 -0.36 16.72
C PRO A 87 5.44 -1.76 16.08
N GLU A 88 5.32 -2.80 16.91
CA GLU A 88 5.33 -4.18 16.42
C GLU A 88 4.07 -4.57 15.62
N ASP A 89 3.03 -3.73 15.64
CA ASP A 89 1.81 -3.94 14.86
C ASP A 89 1.98 -3.51 13.38
N LEU A 90 1.13 -4.06 12.52
CA LEU A 90 1.21 -3.82 11.07
C LEU A 90 0.95 -2.37 10.68
N GLU A 91 0.11 -1.66 11.42
CA GLU A 91 -0.28 -0.30 11.07
C GLU A 91 0.83 0.68 11.41
N GLY A 92 1.51 0.51 12.55
CA GLY A 92 2.73 1.22 12.87
C GLY A 92 3.82 1.02 11.81
N PHE A 93 4.01 -0.23 11.36
CA PHE A 93 4.94 -0.53 10.27
C PHE A 93 4.52 0.14 8.95
N ARG A 94 3.22 0.08 8.60
CA ARG A 94 2.65 0.73 7.40
C ARG A 94 2.90 2.23 7.41
N SER A 95 2.66 2.88 8.55
CA SER A 95 2.87 4.31 8.71
C SER A 95 4.32 4.68 8.41
N VAL A 96 5.27 4.01 9.07
CA VAL A 96 6.71 4.30 8.87
C VAL A 96 7.15 4.06 7.42
N VAL A 97 6.67 2.99 6.78
CA VAL A 97 6.96 2.75 5.34
C VAL A 97 6.55 3.95 4.49
N ASN A 98 5.36 4.49 4.73
CA ASN A 98 4.83 5.57 3.90
C ASN A 98 5.38 6.95 4.26
N ASP A 99 5.68 7.19 5.54
CA ASP A 99 6.34 8.41 5.98
C ASP A 99 7.75 8.53 5.36
N GLU A 100 8.45 7.40 5.22
CA GLU A 100 9.83 7.37 4.72
C GLU A 100 9.94 7.20 3.21
N LEU A 101 9.01 6.46 2.60
CA LEU A 101 9.06 6.13 1.18
C LEU A 101 7.94 6.83 0.37
N GLY A 102 7.23 7.77 0.99
CA GLY A 102 6.23 8.63 0.33
C GLY A 102 6.85 9.38 -0.86
N GLY A 103 6.11 9.52 -1.96
CA GLY A 103 6.63 9.99 -3.24
C GLY A 103 7.38 8.92 -4.06
N HIS A 104 7.49 7.70 -3.55
CA HIS A 104 7.98 6.54 -4.30
C HIS A 104 6.99 5.38 -4.28
N ILE A 105 6.51 5.02 -3.10
CA ILE A 105 5.50 3.98 -2.90
C ILE A 105 4.51 4.44 -1.83
N GLN A 106 3.24 4.11 -2.04
CA GLN A 106 2.20 4.25 -1.04
C GLN A 106 1.58 2.88 -0.76
N VAL A 107 1.63 2.41 0.48
CA VAL A 107 1.01 1.17 0.96
C VAL A 107 -0.30 1.51 1.67
N ASP A 108 -1.41 1.20 1.02
CA ASP A 108 -2.76 1.43 1.56
C ASP A 108 -3.19 0.33 2.53
N TRP A 109 -2.77 -0.92 2.30
CA TRP A 109 -3.23 -2.05 3.10
C TRP A 109 -2.13 -3.10 3.27
N MET A 110 -2.09 -3.73 4.45
CA MET A 110 -1.32 -4.93 4.73
C MET A 110 -2.14 -5.89 5.59
N GLY A 111 -2.01 -7.20 5.36
CA GLY A 111 -2.70 -8.21 6.15
C GLY A 111 -2.77 -9.56 5.43
N THR A 112 -3.57 -10.48 5.95
CA THR A 112 -3.84 -11.76 5.28
C THR A 112 -4.92 -11.63 4.21
N LEU A 113 -5.03 -12.61 3.31
CA LEU A 113 -6.15 -12.67 2.37
C LEU A 113 -7.50 -12.76 3.08
N GLU A 114 -7.56 -13.43 4.23
CA GLU A 114 -8.77 -13.45 5.07
C GLU A 114 -9.11 -12.04 5.58
N ASP A 115 -8.13 -11.29 6.13
CA ASP A 115 -8.33 -9.90 6.55
C ASP A 115 -8.83 -9.02 5.40
N LEU A 116 -8.31 -9.22 4.19
CA LEU A 116 -8.77 -8.50 3.01
C LEU A 116 -10.21 -8.84 2.63
N ARG A 117 -10.67 -10.08 2.87
CA ARG A 117 -12.02 -10.56 2.47
C ARG A 117 -13.08 -10.24 3.51
N THR A 118 -12.77 -10.39 4.79
CA THR A 118 -13.74 -10.37 5.89
C THR A 118 -13.42 -9.33 6.96
N GLY A 119 -12.19 -8.81 7.00
CA GLY A 119 -11.76 -7.82 7.97
C GLY A 119 -12.48 -6.48 7.84
N ASP A 120 -12.53 -5.78 8.97
CA ASP A 120 -13.14 -4.46 9.16
C ASP A 120 -12.16 -3.29 8.98
N HIS A 121 -10.90 -3.59 8.63
CA HIS A 121 -9.91 -2.57 8.33
C HIS A 121 -10.42 -1.61 7.24
N PRO A 122 -10.39 -0.28 7.44
CA PRO A 122 -10.99 0.68 6.50
C PRO A 122 -10.49 0.52 5.06
N TYR A 123 -9.18 0.30 4.88
CA TYR A 123 -8.62 0.07 3.55
C TYR A 123 -9.02 -1.27 2.93
N ALA A 124 -9.23 -2.33 3.72
CA ALA A 124 -9.71 -3.60 3.20
C ALA A 124 -11.14 -3.45 2.65
N ILE A 125 -12.02 -2.76 3.41
CA ILE A 125 -13.37 -2.43 2.96
C ILE A 125 -13.33 -1.60 1.67
N TYR A 126 -12.49 -0.55 1.64
CA TYR A 126 -12.32 0.31 0.48
C TYR A 126 -11.86 -0.49 -0.76
N LEU A 127 -10.83 -1.34 -0.63
CA LEU A 127 -10.29 -2.13 -1.74
C LEU A 127 -11.31 -3.14 -2.29
N ARG A 128 -12.04 -3.86 -1.41
CA ARG A 128 -13.12 -4.75 -1.84
C ARG A 128 -14.17 -4.00 -2.64
N ALA A 129 -14.59 -2.85 -2.12
CA ALA A 129 -15.66 -2.08 -2.72
C ALA A 129 -15.22 -1.42 -4.04
N ARG A 130 -13.95 -0.98 -4.17
CA ARG A 130 -13.35 -0.56 -5.44
C ARG A 130 -13.38 -1.66 -6.50
N PHE A 131 -12.94 -2.87 -6.13
CA PHE A 131 -12.91 -4.01 -7.04
C PHE A 131 -14.32 -4.35 -7.56
N HIS A 132 -15.33 -4.28 -6.70
CA HIS A 132 -16.72 -4.50 -7.12
C HIS A 132 -17.27 -3.39 -8.02
N THR A 133 -16.83 -2.14 -7.87
CA THR A 133 -17.30 -1.06 -8.74
C THR A 133 -16.69 -1.10 -10.13
N ASP A 134 -15.41 -1.44 -10.28
CA ASP A 134 -14.71 -1.44 -11.58
C ASP A 134 -15.28 -2.48 -12.58
N HIS A 135 -16.17 -3.37 -12.13
CA HIS A 135 -16.87 -4.37 -12.93
C HIS A 135 -18.33 -4.02 -13.28
N ASP A 136 -18.89 -2.92 -12.76
CA ASP A 136 -20.19 -2.41 -13.23
C ASP A 136 -19.98 -1.65 -14.54
N GLU A 137 -20.59 -2.08 -15.64
CA GLU A 137 -20.35 -1.67 -17.05
C GLU A 137 -20.59 -0.17 -17.40
N ASP A 138 -20.77 0.73 -16.44
CA ASP A 138 -21.10 2.16 -16.63
C ASP A 138 -19.86 3.10 -16.57
N PHE A 139 -18.66 2.60 -16.87
CA PHE A 139 -17.37 3.22 -16.54
C PHE A 139 -16.78 4.22 -17.57
N ASP A 140 -17.61 4.91 -18.33
CA ASP A 140 -17.14 5.97 -19.26
C ASP A 140 -16.84 7.32 -18.58
N LYS A 141 -16.67 7.35 -17.25
CA LYS A 141 -16.42 8.59 -16.48
C LYS A 141 -15.07 8.57 -15.75
N PRO A 142 -14.28 9.65 -15.85
CA PRO A 142 -13.01 9.76 -15.16
C PRO A 142 -13.21 9.64 -13.64
N PHE A 143 -12.34 8.86 -13.01
CA PHE A 143 -12.36 8.53 -11.59
C PHE A 143 -12.33 9.81 -10.73
N ASP A 144 -13.44 10.07 -10.02
CA ASP A 144 -13.49 11.14 -9.02
C ASP A 144 -12.77 10.65 -7.75
N ARG A 145 -11.67 11.31 -7.37
CA ARG A 145 -10.94 11.03 -6.11
C ARG A 145 -11.81 11.17 -4.85
N LYS A 146 -13.03 11.73 -4.95
CA LYS A 146 -14.07 11.68 -3.90
C LYS A 146 -14.80 10.32 -3.80
N GLY A 147 -14.42 9.35 -4.63
CA GLY A 147 -14.96 8.00 -4.72
C GLY A 147 -14.92 7.15 -3.44
N PRO A 148 -13.86 7.20 -2.58
CA PRO A 148 -13.78 6.36 -1.39
C PRO A 148 -14.98 6.51 -0.47
N VAL A 149 -15.42 7.75 -0.23
CA VAL A 149 -16.58 8.06 0.63
C VAL A 149 -17.90 7.56 0.03
N ARG A 150 -18.05 7.63 -1.30
CA ARG A 150 -19.25 7.10 -1.99
C ARG A 150 -19.29 5.57 -1.98
N ILE A 151 -18.14 4.95 -2.16
CA ILE A 151 -17.95 3.49 -2.21
C ILE A 151 -18.17 2.90 -0.81
N LEU A 152 -17.56 3.48 0.22
CA LEU A 152 -17.78 3.11 1.61
C LEU A 152 -19.26 3.26 1.99
N ARG A 153 -19.90 4.39 1.66
CA ARG A 153 -21.33 4.64 1.94
C ARG A 153 -22.31 3.68 1.24
N LYS A 154 -21.92 3.09 0.11
CA LYS A 154 -22.79 2.19 -0.69
C LYS A 154 -22.61 0.71 -0.30
N TYR A 155 -21.43 0.30 0.15
CA TYR A 155 -21.07 -1.12 0.29
C TYR A 155 -20.55 -1.55 1.68
N GLY A 156 -20.28 -0.62 2.59
CA GLY A 156 -19.92 -0.90 3.98
C GLY A 156 -20.77 -0.02 4.90
N THR A 157 -21.13 -0.53 6.07
CA THR A 157 -21.99 0.15 7.03
C THR A 157 -21.58 1.60 7.32
N ALA A 158 -22.56 2.45 7.65
CA ALA A 158 -22.38 3.89 7.81
C ALA A 158 -21.29 4.23 8.84
N ILE A 159 -20.27 4.95 8.39
CA ILE A 159 -19.46 5.81 9.25
C ILE A 159 -20.45 6.84 9.84
N GLU A 160 -20.61 6.88 11.16
CA GLU A 160 -21.44 7.88 11.83
C GLU A 160 -20.83 9.28 11.55
N SER A 161 -21.66 10.32 11.52
CA SER A 161 -21.21 11.63 11.01
C SER A 161 -20.08 12.28 11.82
N ASP A 162 -19.83 11.81 13.03
CA ASP A 162 -18.78 12.22 13.95
C ASP A 162 -17.42 11.53 13.70
N GLU A 163 -17.39 10.35 13.09
CA GLU A 163 -16.16 9.66 12.66
C GLU A 163 -15.62 10.17 11.32
N LYS A 164 -16.37 11.07 10.67
CA LYS A 164 -16.01 11.67 9.38
C LYS A 164 -14.80 12.61 9.48
N GLU A 165 -14.66 13.35 10.58
CA GLU A 165 -13.52 14.25 10.77
C GLU A 165 -12.24 13.46 11.03
N ASP A 166 -12.29 12.37 11.80
CA ASP A 166 -11.14 11.49 12.04
C ASP A 166 -10.70 10.77 10.75
N PHE A 167 -11.65 10.34 9.91
CA PHE A 167 -11.35 9.75 8.60
C PHE A 167 -10.81 10.79 7.61
N ASP A 168 -11.35 12.01 7.59
CA ASP A 168 -10.86 13.09 6.73
C ASP A 168 -9.49 13.62 7.21
N GLU A 169 -9.21 13.64 8.52
CA GLU A 169 -7.90 13.95 9.11
C GLU A 169 -6.88 12.85 8.76
N PHE A 170 -7.27 11.59 8.92
CA PHE A 170 -6.47 10.42 8.55
C PHE A 170 -6.11 10.41 7.06
N ILE A 171 -7.01 10.79 6.16
CA ILE A 171 -6.70 10.90 4.72
C ILE A 171 -5.88 12.18 4.40
N SER A 172 -6.01 13.25 5.18
CA SER A 172 -5.31 14.52 4.94
C SER A 172 -3.82 14.49 5.29
N VAL A 173 -3.40 13.62 6.21
CA VAL A 173 -1.98 13.38 6.56
C VAL A 173 -1.23 12.69 5.41
N TRP A 174 -1.96 12.06 4.48
CA TRP A 174 -1.42 11.22 3.40
C TRP A 174 -1.40 11.90 2.03
N GLY A 175 -1.50 13.23 1.98
CA GLY A 175 -1.67 13.98 0.73
C GLY A 175 -1.08 15.38 0.69
N ALA A 176 0.05 15.62 1.35
CA ALA A 176 0.82 16.86 1.21
C ALA A 176 2.22 16.58 0.63
#